data_AF-A0A538M8B6-F1
#
_entry.id   AF-A0A538M8B6-F1
#
_cell.length_a   1.000
_cell.length_b   1.000
_cell.length_c   1.000
_cell.angle_alpha   90.00
_cell.angle_beta   90.00
_cell.angle_gamma   90.00
#
_symmetry.space_group_name_H-M   'P 1'
#
loop_
_entity.id
_entity.type
_entity.pdbx_description
1 polymer ?
#
loop_
_entity_poly.entity_id
_entity_poly.type
_entity_poly.pdbx_seq_one_letter_code
_entity_poly.pdbx_strand_id
1 'polypeptide(L)' 'IGAFPITPGGIGVIELGLTGALIGFGGHRASVVAAVLVYRFLTTVPTLTLGLAAAFTWRRQGRLEPGPAEVPGSAAR' A
#
# COMPACT_ATOMS: atom_id res chain seq x y z
N ILE A 1 13.96 -2.72 -6.98
CA ILE A 1 13.67 -4.18 -6.96
C ILE A 1 12.16 -4.37 -6.96
N GLY A 2 11.56 -4.40 -8.16
CA GLY A 2 10.12 -4.57 -8.38
C GLY A 2 9.86 -6.01 -8.81
N ALA A 3 8.94 -6.67 -8.12
CA ALA A 3 8.54 -8.04 -8.37
C ALA A 3 7.59 -8.09 -9.58
N PHE A 4 7.58 -9.15 -10.37
CA PHE A 4 6.51 -9.42 -11.36
C PHE A 4 5.51 -10.51 -10.91
N PRO A 5 4.91 -10.45 -9.71
CA PRO A 5 3.68 -11.16 -9.43
C PRO A 5 2.52 -10.38 -10.06
N ILE A 6 1.59 -11.10 -10.68
CA ILE A 6 0.40 -10.56 -11.35
C ILE A 6 -0.56 -9.86 -10.34
N THR A 7 -0.28 -9.96 -9.04
CA THR A 7 -1.10 -9.41 -7.94
C THR A 7 -0.44 -8.20 -7.27
N PRO A 8 -1.20 -7.15 -6.93
CA PRO A 8 -0.71 -6.03 -6.13
C PRO A 8 -0.06 -6.51 -4.82
N GLY A 9 1.13 -6.00 -4.52
CA GLY A 9 1.89 -6.39 -3.33
C GLY A 9 2.38 -7.85 -3.32
N GLY A 10 2.15 -8.61 -4.39
CA GLY A 10 2.53 -10.02 -4.54
C GLY A 10 1.81 -10.99 -3.62
N ILE A 11 0.60 -10.63 -3.16
CA ILE A 11 -0.23 -11.51 -2.33
C ILE A 11 -0.53 -12.83 -3.07
N GLY A 12 -0.45 -13.94 -2.35
CA GLY A 12 -0.52 -15.30 -2.84
C GLY A 12 0.83 -15.80 -3.34
N VAL A 13 1.45 -15.09 -4.28
CA VAL A 13 2.68 -15.54 -4.96
C VAL A 13 3.87 -15.53 -4.00
N ILE A 14 4.07 -14.44 -3.27
CA ILE A 14 5.20 -14.28 -2.36
C ILE A 14 5.03 -15.19 -1.14
N GLU A 15 3.81 -15.28 -0.60
CA GLU A 15 3.52 -16.15 0.54
C GLU A 15 3.78 -17.62 0.21
N LEU A 16 3.32 -18.09 -0.96
CA LEU A 16 3.57 -19.45 -1.43
C LEU A 16 5.04 -19.71 -1.72
N GLY A 17 5.73 -18.77 -2.38
CA GLY A 17 7.16 -18.90 -2.70
C GLY A 17 8.03 -19.00 -1.44
N LEU A 18 7.85 -18.08 -0.49
CA LEU A 18 8.60 -18.06 0.77
C LEU A 18 8.27 -19.29 1.63
N THR A 19 6.98 -19.60 1.79
CA THR A 19 6.53 -20.76 2.56
C THR A 19 7.07 -22.06 1.95
N GLY A 20 6.94 -22.23 0.63
CA GLY A 20 7.42 -23.40 -0.08
C GLY A 20 8.92 -23.59 0.05
N ALA A 21 9.70 -22.51 -0.09
CA ALA A 21 11.15 -22.55 0.12
C ALA A 21 11.51 -22.96 1.55
N LEU A 22 10.94 -22.28 2.56
CA LEU A 22 11.21 -22.56 3.99
C LEU A 22 10.81 -23.99 4.40
N ILE A 23 9.67 -24.49 3.92
CA ILE A 23 9.27 -25.88 4.13
C ILE A 23 10.24 -26.83 3.41
N GLY A 24 10.65 -26.51 2.18
CA GLY A 24 11.62 -27.29 1.40
C GLY A 24 12.98 -27.43 2.09
N PHE A 25 13.39 -26.43 2.88
CA PHE A 25 14.58 -26.48 3.73
C PHE A 25 14.35 -27.13 5.11
N GLY A 26 13.16 -27.71 5.36
CA GLY A 26 12.85 -28.47 6.57
C GLY A 26 12.05 -27.72 7.65
N GLY A 27 11.52 -26.53 7.35
CA GLY A 27 10.70 -25.78 8.29
C GLY A 27 9.35 -26.44 8.59
N HIS A 28 8.91 -26.40 9.85
CA HIS A 28 7.60 -26.91 10.24
C HIS A 28 6.47 -26.06 9.64
N ARG A 29 5.51 -26.70 8.95
CA ARG A 29 4.53 -26.01 8.09
C ARG A 29 3.76 -24.91 8.80
N ALA A 30 3.21 -25.20 9.97
CA ALA A 30 2.38 -24.24 10.69
C ALA A 30 3.18 -23.01 11.16
N SER A 31 4.40 -23.23 11.67
CA SER A 31 5.26 -22.16 12.15
C SER A 31 5.82 -21.30 11.01
N VAL A 32 6.16 -21.92 9.87
CA VAL A 32 6.60 -21.20 8.67
C VAL A 32 5.50 -20.29 8.14
N VAL A 33 4.28 -20.83 7.96
CA VAL A 33 3.14 -20.03 7.47
C VAL A 33 2.86 -18.88 8.42
N ALA A 34 2.86 -19.13 9.73
CA ALA A 34 2.67 -18.07 10.74
C ALA A 34 3.75 -16.98 10.63
N ALA A 35 5.03 -17.36 10.55
CA ALA A 35 6.14 -16.43 10.42
C ALA A 35 6.04 -15.57 9.14
N VAL A 36 5.73 -16.20 8.00
CA VAL A 36 5.57 -15.50 6.72
C VAL A 36 4.40 -14.51 6.78
N LEU A 37 3.25 -14.91 7.34
CA LEU A 37 2.08 -14.02 7.46
C LEU A 37 2.35 -12.85 8.40
N VAL A 38 3.01 -13.08 9.54
CA VAL A 38 3.40 -12.00 10.47
C VAL A 38 4.38 -11.04 9.80
N TYR A 39 5.42 -11.56 9.14
CA TYR A 39 6.36 -10.75 8.38
C TYR A 39 5.66 -9.86 7.35
N ARG A 40 4.70 -10.44 6.61
CA ARG A 40 3.93 -9.74 5.57
C ARG A 40 3.01 -8.67 6.15
N PHE A 41 2.32 -8.99 7.23
CA PHE A 41 1.49 -8.03 7.95
C PHE A 41 2.33 -6.84 8.41
N LEU A 42 3.46 -7.10 9.08
CA LEU A 42 4.34 -6.05 9.61
C LEU A 42 5.02 -5.21 8.53
N THR A 43 5.25 -5.76 7.34
CA THR A 43 5.88 -5.00 6.24
C THR A 43 4.85 -4.22 5.43
N THR A 44 3.69 -4.83 5.18
CA THR A 44 2.69 -4.30 4.23
C THR A 44 1.74 -3.32 4.90
N VAL A 45 1.23 -3.63 6.09
CA VAL A 45 0.21 -2.82 6.75
C VAL A 45 0.74 -1.43 7.13
N PRO A 46 1.90 -1.27 7.80
CA PRO A 46 2.40 0.06 8.13
C PRO A 46 2.64 0.92 6.90
N THR A 47 3.21 0.35 5.84
CA THR A 47 3.45 1.03 4.57
C THR A 47 2.14 1.53 3.96
N LEU A 48 1.11 0.68 3.89
CA LEU A 48 -0.20 1.06 3.37
C LEU A 48 -0.90 2.09 4.25
N THR A 49 -0.85 1.93 5.58
CA THR A 49 -1.45 2.87 6.53
C THR A 49 -0.84 4.26 6.38
N LEU A 50 0.49 4.36 6.27
CA LEU A 50 1.18 5.64 6.05
C LEU A 50 0.81 6.26 4.71
N GLY A 51 0.77 5.46 3.64
CA GLY A 51 0.35 5.93 2.32
C GLY A 51 -1.10 6.43 2.29
N LEU A 52 -2.01 5.70 2.93
CA LEU A 52 -3.42 6.09 3.05
C LEU A 52 -3.59 7.36 3.88
N ALA A 53 -2.85 7.48 5.00
CA ALA A 53 -2.86 8.69 5.82
C ALA A 53 -2.39 9.91 5.02
N ALA A 54 -1.28 9.79 4.28
CA ALA A 54 -0.76 10.86 3.44
C ALA A 54 -1.72 11.23 2.30
N ALA A 55 -2.33 10.24 1.63
CA ALA A 55 -3.32 10.49 0.58
C ALA A 55 -4.56 11.21 1.14
N PHE A 56 -4.97 10.86 2.36
CA PHE A 56 -6.12 11.45 3.01
C PHE A 56 -5.88 12.91 3.44
N THR A 57 -4.70 13.21 4.02
CA THR A 57 -4.34 14.59 4.38
C THR A 57 -4.26 15.48 3.14
N TRP A 58 -3.66 15.00 2.06
CA TRP A 58 -3.60 15.73 0.78
C TRP A 58 -5.00 16.01 0.21
N ARG A 59 -5.88 15.00 0.17
CA ARG A 59 -7.26 15.18 -0.32
C ARG A 59 -8.07 16.16 0.52
N ARG A 60 -7.78 16.28 1.82
CA ARG A 60 -8.40 17.28 2.70
C ARG A 60 -7.89 18.69 2.41
N GLN A 61 -6.59 18.86 2.15
CA GLN A 61 -5.99 20.16 1.85
C GLN A 61 -6.38 20.69 0.45
N GLY A 62 -6.39 19.83 -0.57
CA GLY A 62 -6.82 20.24 -1.93
C GLY A 62 -8.32 20.57 -2.05
N ARG A 63 -9.13 20.22 -1.04
CA ARG A 63 -10.54 20.65 -0.93
C ARG A 63 -10.70 22.04 -0.30
N LEU A 64 -9.64 22.58 0.28
CA LEU A 64 -9.64 23.86 0.99
C LEU A 64 -9.13 25.03 0.13
N GLU A 65 -8.64 24.78 -1.10
CA GLU A 65 -8.41 25.83 -2.11
C GLU A 65 -9.75 26.17 -2.78
N PRO A 66 -10.42 27.29 -2.42
CA PRO A 66 -11.59 27.77 -3.14
C PRO A 66 -11.11 28.28 -4.51
N GLY A 67 -11.87 28.01 -5.56
CA GLY A 67 -11.53 28.46 -6.92
C GLY A 67 -11.20 29.95 -6.96
N PRO A 68 -10.32 30.39 -7.87
CA PRO A 68 -9.96 31.80 -7.99
C PRO A 68 -11.25 32.60 -8.04
N ALA A 69 -11.43 33.48 -7.03
CA ALA A 69 -12.62 34.29 -6.88
C ALA A 69 -12.99 34.85 -8.25
N GLU A 70 -14.17 34.50 -8.74
CA GLU A 70 -14.76 35.13 -9.91
C GLU A 70 -14.73 36.64 -9.63
N VAL A 71 -13.82 37.35 -10.29
CA VAL A 71 -13.67 38.79 -10.15
C VAL A 71 -14.89 39.41 -10.83
N PRO A 72 -15.89 39.93 -10.10
CA PRO A 72 -17.05 40.54 -10.71
C PRO A 72 -16.60 41.91 -11.22
N GLY A 73 -16.21 41.99 -12.49
CA GLY A 73 -15.73 43.25 -13.06
C GLY A 73 -15.05 43.20 -14.43
N SER A 74 -14.77 42.03 -15.02
CA SER A 74 -14.08 41.97 -16.32
C SER A 74 -15.01 42.10 -17.54
N ALA A 75 -16.33 42.18 -17.35
CA ALA A 75 -17.31 42.32 -18.44
C ALA A 75 -17.61 43.79 -18.83
N ALA A 76 -16.96 44.76 -18.20
CA ALA A 76 -17.26 46.19 -18.38
C ALA A 76 -16.04 47.04 -18.78
N ARG A 77 -14.99 46.45 -19.35
CA ARG A 77 -13.81 47.19 -19.82
C ARG A 77 -13.37 46.79 -21.21
#